data_AF-A0A7Z2Q1Z6-F1
#
_entry.id   AF-A0A7Z2Q1Z6-F1
#
_cell.length_a   1.000
_cell.length_b   1.000
_cell.length_c   1.000
_cell.angle_alpha   90.00
_cell.angle_beta   90.00
_cell.angle_gamma   90.00
#
_symmetry.space_group_name_H-M   'P 1'
#
loop_
_entity.id
_entity.type
_entity.pdbx_description
1 polymer ?
#
loop_
_entity_poly.entity_id
_entity_poly.type
_entity_poly.pdbx_seq_one_letter_code
_entity_poly.pdbx_strand_id
1 'polypeptide(L)' 'MRYDEDGRLPYESEFLAQLGDRVREMRAQHGLSRRELARRASMSERYVAQIEAGKGNVSIVRLLRIALVFRGE' A
#
# COMPACT_ATOMS: atom_id res chain seq x y z
N MET A 1 -10.49 -2.82 24.68
CA MET A 1 -10.06 -3.27 23.34
C MET A 1 -8.56 -3.48 23.40
N ARG A 2 -8.02 -4.63 22.98
CA ARG A 2 -6.57 -4.87 22.99
C ARG A 2 -5.98 -4.35 21.68
N TYR A 3 -4.93 -3.54 21.78
CA TYR A 3 -4.13 -3.12 20.63
C TYR A 3 -3.21 -4.27 20.20
N ASP A 4 -2.81 -4.30 18.94
CA ASP A 4 -1.76 -5.19 18.44
C ASP A 4 -0.35 -4.73 18.86
N GLU A 5 0.68 -5.45 18.40
CA GLU A 5 2.09 -5.16 18.70
C GLU A 5 2.54 -3.78 18.18
N ASP A 6 1.85 -3.24 17.18
CA ASP A 6 2.09 -1.91 16.60
C ASP A 6 1.25 -0.80 17.28
N GLY A 7 0.49 -1.13 18.33
CA GLY A 7 -0.36 -0.19 19.05
C GLY A 7 -1.64 0.19 18.29
N ARG A 8 -2.11 -0.65 17.36
CA ARG A 8 -3.32 -0.42 16.55
C ARG A 8 -4.51 -1.22 17.05
N LEU A 9 -5.70 -0.68 16.84
CA LEU A 9 -6.94 -1.43 17.04
C LEU A 9 -7.06 -2.52 15.97
N PRO A 10 -7.67 -3.68 16.28
CA PRO A 10 -7.75 -4.80 15.34
C PRO A 10 -8.31 -4.42 13.95
N TYR A 11 -9.32 -3.56 13.92
CA TYR A 11 -9.93 -3.10 12.65
C TYR A 11 -9.00 -2.19 11.84
N GLU A 12 -8.07 -1.47 12.47
CA GLU A 12 -7.09 -0.64 11.75
C GLU A 12 -6.08 -1.53 11.04
N SER A 13 -5.62 -2.58 11.70
CA SER A 13 -4.69 -3.55 11.10
C SER A 13 -5.36 -4.38 10.01
N GLU A 14 -6.62 -4.76 10.21
CA GLU A 14 -7.42 -5.41 9.18
C GLU A 14 -7.62 -4.50 7.96
N PHE A 15 -7.95 -3.22 8.17
CA PHE A 15 -8.11 -2.25 7.08
C PHE A 15 -6.80 -2.02 6.31
N LEU A 16 -5.67 -1.91 7.00
CA LEU A 16 -4.36 -1.75 6.36
C LEU A 16 -3.96 -3.00 5.57
N ALA A 17 -4.28 -4.20 6.05
CA ALA A 17 -4.05 -5.45 5.31
C ALA A 17 -4.87 -5.48 4.01
N GLN A 18 -6.18 -5.19 4.09
CA GLN A 18 -7.06 -5.12 2.91
C GLN A 18 -6.59 -4.06 1.89
N LEU A 19 -6.13 -2.91 2.37
CA LEU A 19 -5.54 -1.88 1.52
C LEU A 19 -4.27 -2.38 0.82
N GLY A 20 -3.38 -3.06 1.54
CA GLY A 20 -2.16 -3.64 1.02
C GLY A 20 -2.43 -4.68 -0.07
N ASP A 21 -3.40 -5.56 0.16
CA ASP A 21 -3.84 -6.56 -0.81
C ASP A 21 -4.39 -5.90 -2.08
N ARG A 22 -5.22 -4.86 -1.94
CA ARG A 22 -5.76 -4.10 -3.08
C ARG A 22 -4.65 -3.48 -3.93
N VAL A 23 -3.64 -2.87 -3.28
CA VAL A 23 -2.49 -2.28 -3.99
C VAL A 23 -1.70 -3.37 -4.73
N ARG A 24 -1.47 -4.52 -4.08
CA ARG A 24 -0.77 -5.66 -4.67
C ARG A 24 -1.51 -6.22 -5.88
N GLU A 25 -2.83 -6.38 -5.79
CA GLU A 25 -3.70 -6.85 -6.87
C GLU A 25 -3.63 -5.92 -8.08
N MET A 26 -3.88 -4.62 -7.86
CA MET A 26 -3.80 -3.60 -8.91
C MET A 26 -2.42 -3.60 -9.57
N ARG A 27 -1.35 -3.66 -8.77
CA ARG A 27 0.01 -3.74 -9.29
C ARG A 27 0.21 -4.96 -10.19
N ALA A 28 -0.25 -6.14 -9.76
CA ALA A 28 -0.13 -7.38 -10.51
C ALA A 28 -0.96 -7.37 -11.80
N GLN A 29 -2.18 -6.82 -11.76
CA GLN A 29 -3.05 -6.67 -12.93
C GLN A 29 -2.42 -5.80 -14.02
N HIS A 30 -1.68 -4.76 -13.64
CA HIS A 30 -0.93 -3.89 -14.55
C HIS A 30 0.48 -4.43 -14.90
N GLY A 31 0.83 -5.65 -14.49
CA GLY A 31 2.13 -6.27 -14.80
C GLY A 31 3.35 -5.57 -14.16
N LEU A 32 3.14 -4.77 -13.11
CA LEU A 32 4.18 -3.96 -12.51
C LEU A 32 4.94 -4.74 -11.41
N SER A 33 6.27 -4.63 -11.40
CA SER A 33 7.06 -5.00 -10.22
C SER A 33 6.90 -3.98 -9.11
N ARG A 34 7.24 -4.32 -7.85
CA ARG A 34 7.24 -3.35 -6.73
C ARG A 34 8.13 -2.15 -7.03
N ARG A 35 9.32 -2.40 -7.59
CA ARG A 35 10.25 -1.37 -8.03
C ARG A 35 9.64 -0.43 -9.08
N GLU A 36 8.88 -0.97 -10.03
CA GLU A 36 8.25 -0.17 -11.08
C GLU A 36 7.10 0.70 -10.53
N LEU A 37 6.24 0.14 -9.69
CA LEU A 37 5.20 0.91 -8.99
C LEU A 37 5.82 2.04 -8.15
N ALA A 38 6.86 1.71 -7.38
CA ALA A 38 7.58 2.68 -6.56
C ALA A 38 8.15 3.83 -7.42
N ARG A 39 8.78 3.50 -8.55
CA ARG A 39 9.31 4.48 -9.50
C ARG A 39 8.21 5.40 -10.03
N ARG A 40 7.08 4.85 -10.49
CA ARG A 40 5.95 5.64 -11.03
C ARG A 40 5.25 6.49 -9.97
N ALA A 41 5.17 6.01 -8.73
CA ALA A 41 4.57 6.74 -7.62
C ALA A 41 5.53 7.72 -6.91
N SER A 42 6.79 7.84 -7.37
CA SER A 42 7.85 8.62 -6.72
C SER A 42 8.06 8.22 -5.25
N MET A 43 8.23 6.92 -5.02
CA MET A 43 8.42 6.28 -3.71
C MET A 43 9.59 5.31 -3.72
N SER A 44 10.00 4.84 -2.54
CA SER A 44 10.96 3.73 -2.44
C SER A 44 10.25 2.38 -2.58
N GLU A 45 10.96 1.40 -3.14
CA GLU A 45 10.48 0.02 -3.26
C GLU A 45 10.14 -0.59 -1.89
N ARG A 46 10.97 -0.29 -0.87
CA ARG A 46 10.71 -0.67 0.53
C ARG A 46 9.37 -0.14 1.04
N TYR A 47 9.02 1.10 0.69
CA TYR A 47 7.77 1.71 1.13
C TYR A 47 6.56 1.04 0.46
N VAL A 48 6.65 0.74 -0.84
CA VAL A 48 5.62 -0.06 -1.53
C VAL A 48 5.48 -1.45 -0.90
N ALA A 49 6.59 -2.12 -0.57
CA ALA A 49 6.55 -3.41 0.12
C ALA A 49 5.92 -3.33 1.51
N GLN A 50 6.11 -2.23 2.25
CA GLN A 50 5.45 -2.00 3.54
C GLN A 50 3.94 -1.85 3.37
N ILE A 51 3.50 -1.05 2.39
CA ILE A 51 2.07 -0.86 2.08
C ILE A 51 1.42 -2.20 1.73
N GLU A 52 2.02 -2.97 0.83
CA GLU A 52 1.49 -4.30 0.45
C GLU A 52 1.47 -5.30 1.61
N ALA A 53 2.27 -5.08 2.65
CA ALA A 53 2.28 -5.91 3.85
C ALA A 53 1.31 -5.40 4.93
N GLY A 54 0.51 -4.36 4.65
CA GLY A 54 -0.36 -3.71 5.65
C GLY A 54 0.43 -3.03 6.78
N LYS A 55 1.71 -2.70 6.55
CA LYS A 55 2.61 -2.14 7.56
C LYS A 55 2.71 -0.63 7.43
N GLY A 56 2.55 0.04 8.58
CA GLY A 56 2.66 1.48 8.69
C GLY A 56 1.41 2.21 8.19
N ASN A 57 1.33 3.49 8.53
CA ASN A 57 0.22 4.34 8.13
C ASN A 57 0.61 5.14 6.87
N VAL A 58 0.10 4.71 5.71
CA VAL A 58 0.28 5.46 4.47
C VAL A 58 -0.52 6.75 4.52
N SER A 59 0.14 7.89 4.30
CA SER A 59 -0.60 9.16 4.23
C SER A 59 -1.49 9.19 3.00
N ILE A 60 -2.65 9.83 3.10
CA ILE A 60 -3.62 9.89 2.01
C ILE A 60 -3.03 10.45 0.70
N VAL A 61 -2.11 11.41 0.79
CA VAL A 61 -1.39 11.98 -0.36
C VAL A 61 -0.51 10.93 -1.06
N ARG A 62 0.13 10.05 -0.28
CA ARG A 62 0.94 8.96 -0.83
C ARG A 62 0.05 7.88 -1.45
N LEU A 63 -1.06 7.54 -0.80
CA LEU A 63 -2.05 6.64 -1.39
C LEU A 63 -2.58 7.17 -2.73
N LEU A 64 -2.87 8.47 -2.82
CA LEU A 64 -3.26 9.11 -4.08
C LEU A 64 -2.20 8.95 -5.17
N ARG A 65 -0.91 9.12 -4.86
CA ARG A 65 0.18 8.90 -5.84
C ARG A 65 0.21 7.48 -6.37
N ILE A 66 -0.04 6.48 -5.52
CA ILE A 66 -0.18 5.07 -5.95
C ILE A 66 -1.41 4.93 -6.85
N ALA A 67 -2.56 5.47 -6.44
CA ALA A 67 -3.80 5.37 -7.22
C ALA A 67 -3.67 6.02 -8.62
N LEU A 68 -2.92 7.11 -8.73
CA LEU A 68 -2.66 7.78 -10.00
C LEU A 68 -1.83 6.92 -10.98
N VAL A 69 -1.01 5.98 -10.50
CA VAL A 69 -0.28 5.04 -11.37
C VAL A 69 -1.23 4.13 -12.15
N PHE A 70 -2.40 3.83 -11.58
CA PHE A 70 -3.41 2.98 -12.20
C PHE A 70 -4.45 3.76 -13.01
N ARG A 71 -4.39 5.10 -12.99
CA ARG A 71 -5.36 5.95 -13.66
C ARG A 71 -4.85 6.29 -15.07
N GLY A 72 -5.12 5.43 -16.05
CA GLY A 72 -4.83 5.73 -17.46
C GLY A 72 -4.30 4.57 -18.30
N GLU A 73 -4.95 3.41 -18.25
CA GLU A 73 -4.86 2.36 -19.27
C GLU A 73 -6.29 2.02 -19.73
#